data_AF-A0A7U9WQT6-F1
#
_entry.id   AF-A0A7U9WQT6-F1
#
_cell.length_a   1.000
_cell.length_b   1.000
_cell.length_c   1.000
_cell.angle_alpha   90.00
_cell.angle_beta   90.00
_cell.angle_gamma   90.00
#
_symmetry.space_group_name_H-M   'P 1'
#
loop_
_entity.id
_entity.type
_entity.pdbx_description
1 polymer ?
#
loop_
_entity_poly.entity_id
_entity_poly.type
_entity_poly.pdbx_seq_one_letter_code
_entity_poly.pdbx_strand_id
1 'polypeptide(L)'
;MFSQISQADPEFEMGWFAIPSPDGKTRLVGGGGVGGLAISAEAAKDPDKKAAAEEFIRFFFQPENYKIYCETLSAIPSTVETPDLDVMDVFQEVIDANAAADDLAPMWNGRVGANELPPDFRNFTYKTLIEVLQGTRDIDSTCDELNKTWQVSMQSFNPITGVGIE
;
A
#
# COMPACT_ATOMS: atom_id res chain seq x y z
N MET A 1 -5.67 -3.41 -10.73
CA MET A 1 -6.36 -2.30 -11.45
C MET A 1 -6.35 -2.52 -12.95
N PHE A 2 -5.28 -3.10 -13.53
CA PHE A 2 -5.20 -3.43 -14.96
C PHE A 2 -6.42 -4.23 -15.45
N SER A 3 -6.79 -5.30 -14.73
CA SER A 3 -7.95 -6.13 -15.06
C SER A 3 -9.28 -5.35 -15.11
N GLN A 4 -9.50 -4.43 -14.16
CA GLN A 4 -10.71 -3.60 -14.16
C GLN A 4 -10.74 -2.60 -15.30
N ILE A 5 -9.60 -2.02 -15.68
CA ILE A 5 -9.51 -1.09 -16.81
C ILE A 5 -9.78 -1.85 -18.11
N SER A 6 -9.20 -3.03 -18.30
CA SER A 6 -9.42 -3.85 -19.51
C SER A 6 -10.84 -4.36 -19.63
N GLN A 7 -11.51 -4.66 -18.51
CA GLN A 7 -12.93 -4.99 -18.50
C GLN A 7 -13.82 -3.80 -18.93
N ALA A 8 -13.41 -2.57 -18.61
CA ALA A 8 -14.15 -1.38 -18.96
C ALA A 8 -13.90 -0.94 -20.42
N ASP A 9 -12.66 -1.06 -20.89
CA ASP A 9 -12.25 -0.74 -22.26
C ASP A 9 -11.08 -1.64 -22.69
N PRO A 10 -11.35 -2.72 -23.47
CA PRO A 10 -10.32 -3.66 -23.91
C PRO A 10 -9.28 -3.07 -24.87
N GLU A 11 -9.61 -1.99 -25.58
CA GLU A 11 -8.72 -1.35 -26.55
C GLU A 11 -7.83 -0.27 -25.90
N PHE A 12 -8.01 -0.01 -24.60
CA PHE A 12 -7.24 0.99 -23.89
C PHE A 12 -5.79 0.55 -23.73
N GLU A 13 -4.87 1.29 -24.33
CA GLU A 13 -3.43 1.07 -24.19
C GLU A 13 -2.94 1.50 -22.80
N MET A 14 -2.44 0.53 -22.02
CA MET A 14 -1.91 0.77 -20.68
C MET A 14 -0.40 0.73 -20.69
N GLY A 15 0.21 1.77 -20.13
CA GLY A 15 1.63 1.80 -19.82
C GLY A 15 1.87 1.88 -18.32
N TRP A 16 3.07 1.48 -17.92
CA TRP A 16 3.57 1.64 -16.55
C TRP A 16 5.00 2.15 -16.58
N PHE A 17 5.38 2.92 -15.55
CA PHE A 17 6.76 3.31 -15.34
C PHE A 17 7.05 3.48 -13.84
N ALA A 18 8.27 3.15 -13.43
CA ALA A 18 8.77 3.47 -12.11
C ALA A 18 9.05 4.97 -12.01
N ILE A 19 8.73 5.58 -10.87
CA ILE A 19 9.17 6.94 -10.58
C ILE A 19 10.69 6.90 -10.31
N PRO A 20 11.52 7.60 -11.08
CA PRO A 20 12.97 7.53 -10.93
C PRO A 20 13.40 8.15 -9.60
N SER A 21 14.25 7.45 -8.85
CA SER A 21 14.93 8.05 -7.70
C SER A 21 16.11 8.91 -8.15
N PRO A 22 16.43 10.02 -7.47
CA PRO A 22 17.58 10.87 -7.82
C PRO A 22 18.93 10.15 -7.79
N ASP A 23 19.05 9.06 -7.02
CA ASP A 23 20.26 8.24 -6.91
C ASP A 23 20.30 7.07 -7.90
N GLY A 24 19.38 7.03 -8.87
CA GLY A 24 19.30 5.99 -9.90
C GLY A 24 18.74 4.66 -9.43
N LYS A 25 18.30 4.54 -8.17
CA LYS A 25 17.69 3.32 -7.63
C LYS A 25 16.21 3.23 -7.98
N THR A 26 15.73 2.00 -8.17
CA THR A 26 14.33 1.68 -8.36
C THR A 26 13.70 1.39 -6.99
N ARG A 27 12.87 2.32 -6.50
CA ARG A 27 12.11 2.16 -5.26
C ARG A 27 10.64 2.11 -5.58
N LEU A 28 9.98 1.01 -5.23
CA LEU A 28 8.58 0.79 -5.57
C LEU A 28 7.70 0.70 -4.34
N VAL A 29 6.45 1.09 -4.54
CA VAL A 29 5.37 0.76 -3.60
C VAL A 29 4.99 -0.70 -3.81
N GLY A 30 5.02 -1.48 -2.74
CA GLY A 30 4.73 -2.91 -2.80
C GLY A 30 5.30 -3.73 -1.64
N GLY A 31 6.04 -3.10 -0.72
CA GLY A 31 6.54 -3.75 0.48
C GLY A 31 5.40 -4.18 1.42
N GLY A 32 5.63 -5.23 2.20
CA GLY A 32 4.67 -5.76 3.17
C GLY A 32 4.19 -4.69 4.15
N GLY A 33 2.97 -4.19 3.93
CA GLY A 33 2.26 -3.35 4.89
C GLY A 33 1.52 -4.18 5.93
N VAL A 34 0.72 -3.54 6.78
CA VAL A 34 -0.13 -4.22 7.78
C VAL A 34 -1.42 -4.83 7.21
N GLY A 35 -1.62 -4.76 5.89
CA GLY A 35 -2.80 -5.32 5.24
C GLY A 35 -2.72 -6.84 5.16
N GLY A 36 -3.80 -7.53 5.56
CA GLY A 36 -3.89 -8.98 5.47
C GLY A 36 -5.17 -9.54 6.07
N LEU A 37 -5.34 -10.86 5.96
CA LEU A 37 -6.39 -11.60 6.65
C LEU A 37 -5.93 -11.89 8.09
N ALA A 38 -6.76 -11.54 9.06
CA ALA A 38 -6.48 -11.74 10.48
C ALA A 38 -7.69 -12.30 11.21
N ILE A 39 -7.42 -13.11 12.26
CA ILE A 39 -8.45 -13.61 13.18
C ILE A 39 -8.49 -12.68 14.38
N SER A 40 -9.64 -12.07 14.65
CA SER A 40 -9.78 -11.18 15.81
C SER A 40 -9.67 -11.96 17.12
N ALA A 41 -9.18 -11.29 18.17
CA ALA A 41 -9.05 -11.90 19.50
C ALA A 41 -10.40 -12.39 20.04
N GLU A 42 -11.51 -11.72 19.70
CA GLU A 42 -12.85 -12.14 20.08
C GLU A 42 -13.33 -13.36 19.29
N ALA A 43 -13.11 -13.42 17.97
CA ALA A 43 -13.46 -14.59 17.18
C ALA A 43 -12.66 -15.82 17.62
N ALA A 44 -11.40 -15.63 18.03
CA ALA A 44 -10.54 -16.69 18.51
C ALA A 44 -10.99 -17.35 19.84
N LYS A 45 -11.91 -16.71 20.60
CA LYS A 45 -12.49 -17.30 21.83
C LYS A 45 -13.52 -18.39 21.54
N ASP A 46 -14.07 -18.41 20.33
CA ASP A 46 -15.05 -19.39 19.88
C ASP A 46 -14.33 -20.44 19.00
N PRO A 47 -14.22 -21.69 19.45
CA PRO A 47 -13.45 -22.72 18.73
C PRO A 47 -13.93 -22.95 17.29
N ASP A 48 -15.23 -22.88 17.05
CA ASP A 48 -15.80 -23.14 15.73
C ASP A 48 -15.51 -21.98 14.77
N LYS A 49 -15.62 -20.74 15.25
CA LYS A 49 -15.25 -19.55 14.46
C LYS A 49 -13.78 -19.51 14.15
N LYS A 50 -12.93 -19.84 15.13
CA LYS A 50 -11.48 -19.92 14.92
C LYS A 50 -11.15 -20.96 13.86
N ALA A 51 -11.67 -22.19 13.99
CA ALA A 51 -11.43 -23.26 13.04
C ALA A 51 -11.90 -22.89 11.62
N ALA A 52 -13.10 -22.30 11.48
CA ALA A 52 -13.60 -21.84 10.20
C ALA A 52 -12.74 -20.74 9.56
N ALA A 53 -12.25 -19.78 10.37
CA ALA A 53 -11.39 -18.70 9.88
C ALA A 53 -10.01 -19.23 9.44
N GLU A 54 -9.41 -20.15 10.20
CA GLU A 54 -8.15 -20.80 9.84
C GLU A 54 -8.29 -21.61 8.54
N GLU A 55 -9.39 -22.37 8.39
CA GLU A 55 -9.67 -23.13 7.17
C GLU A 55 -9.85 -22.20 5.97
N PHE A 56 -10.57 -21.10 6.13
CA PHE A 56 -10.73 -20.11 5.06
C PHE A 56 -9.38 -19.50 4.64
N ILE A 57 -8.52 -19.12 5.59
CA ILE A 57 -7.21 -18.55 5.26
C ILE A 57 -6.36 -19.57 4.50
N ARG A 58 -6.36 -20.85 4.91
CA ARG A 58 -5.65 -21.93 4.20
C ARG A 58 -6.21 -22.15 2.80
N PHE A 59 -7.53 -22.15 2.66
CA PHE A 59 -8.22 -22.27 1.38
C PHE A 59 -7.85 -21.10 0.45
N PHE A 60 -7.92 -19.87 0.95
CA PHE A 60 -7.64 -18.66 0.18
C PHE A 60 -6.22 -18.67 -0.40
N PHE A 61 -5.23 -19.11 0.38
CA PHE A 61 -3.83 -19.18 -0.04
C PHE A 61 -3.43 -20.50 -0.73
N GLN A 62 -4.37 -21.40 -1.06
CA GLN A 62 -4.05 -22.47 -2.00
C GLN A 62 -3.68 -21.86 -3.36
N PRO A 63 -2.66 -22.36 -4.08
CA PRO A 63 -2.13 -21.72 -5.29
C PRO A 63 -3.21 -21.35 -6.32
N GLU A 64 -4.16 -22.25 -6.55
CA GLU A 64 -5.23 -22.13 -7.53
C GLU A 64 -6.25 -21.05 -7.13
N ASN A 65 -6.56 -20.93 -5.84
CA ASN A 65 -7.48 -19.92 -5.34
C ASN A 65 -6.81 -18.54 -5.26
N TYR A 66 -5.55 -18.52 -4.84
CA TYR A 66 -4.77 -17.29 -4.73
C TYR A 66 -4.44 -16.71 -6.12
N LYS A 67 -4.19 -17.57 -7.11
CA LYS A 67 -4.07 -17.21 -8.53
C LYS A 67 -5.28 -16.38 -9.00
N ILE A 68 -6.50 -16.87 -8.75
CA ILE A 68 -7.74 -16.17 -9.14
C ILE A 68 -7.79 -14.78 -8.52
N TYR A 69 -7.43 -14.65 -7.24
CA TYR A 69 -7.37 -13.37 -6.56
C TYR A 69 -6.36 -12.42 -7.22
N CYS A 70 -5.15 -12.90 -7.48
CA CYS A 70 -4.08 -12.14 -8.12
C CYS A 70 -4.46 -11.64 -9.52
N GLU A 71 -5.01 -12.50 -10.37
CA GLU A 71 -5.42 -12.14 -11.73
C GLU A 71 -6.60 -11.16 -11.71
N THR A 72 -7.61 -11.44 -10.89
CA THR A 72 -8.84 -10.64 -10.84
C THR A 72 -8.56 -9.22 -10.36
N LEU A 73 -7.68 -9.02 -9.38
CA LEU A 73 -7.39 -7.70 -8.81
C LEU A 73 -6.13 -7.04 -9.38
N SER A 74 -5.37 -7.76 -10.21
CA SER A 74 -3.99 -7.43 -10.55
C SER A 74 -3.15 -7.23 -9.26
N ALA A 75 -3.25 -8.18 -8.34
CA ALA A 75 -2.50 -8.17 -7.09
C ALA A 75 -1.18 -8.92 -7.26
N ILE A 76 -0.08 -8.26 -6.89
CA ILE A 76 1.25 -8.88 -6.90
C ILE A 76 1.28 -9.96 -5.81
N PRO A 77 1.65 -11.21 -6.13
CA PRO A 77 1.74 -12.29 -5.15
C PRO A 77 2.66 -11.92 -3.97
N SER A 78 2.23 -12.23 -2.75
CA SER A 78 3.02 -12.04 -1.52
C SER A 78 3.46 -13.36 -0.87
N THR A 79 3.11 -14.49 -1.48
CA THR A 79 3.48 -15.84 -1.06
C THR A 79 4.89 -16.20 -1.52
N VAL A 80 5.55 -17.11 -0.80
CA VAL A 80 6.88 -17.63 -1.19
C VAL A 80 6.79 -18.41 -2.50
N GLU A 81 5.76 -19.24 -2.63
CA GLU A 81 5.43 -19.89 -3.89
C GLU A 81 4.59 -18.92 -4.73
N THR A 82 5.12 -18.53 -5.88
CA THR A 82 4.42 -17.66 -6.82
C THR A 82 3.51 -18.50 -7.71
N PRO A 83 2.19 -18.23 -7.75
CA PRO A 83 1.31 -18.89 -8.70
C PRO A 83 1.73 -18.56 -10.13
N ASP A 84 1.48 -19.49 -11.05
CA ASP A 84 1.62 -19.25 -12.49
C ASP A 84 0.48 -18.36 -12.98
N LEU A 85 0.75 -17.07 -13.19
CA LEU A 85 -0.26 -16.04 -13.48
C LEU A 85 -0.45 -15.86 -14.99
N ASP A 86 -1.70 -15.89 -15.46
CA ASP A 86 -2.08 -15.51 -16.82
C ASP A 86 -2.57 -14.06 -16.82
N VAL A 87 -1.65 -13.12 -17.04
CA VAL A 87 -1.89 -11.69 -16.90
C VAL A 87 -1.38 -10.91 -18.11
N MET A 88 -1.86 -9.68 -18.27
CA MET A 88 -1.41 -8.77 -19.31
C MET A 88 0.09 -8.47 -19.19
N ASP A 89 0.76 -8.28 -20.32
CA ASP A 89 2.20 -7.94 -20.40
C ASP A 89 2.57 -6.77 -19.48
N VAL A 90 1.78 -5.68 -19.49
CA VAL A 90 2.02 -4.52 -18.62
C VAL A 90 1.98 -4.87 -17.13
N PHE A 91 1.14 -5.82 -16.71
CA PHE A 91 1.11 -6.22 -15.30
C PHE A 91 2.29 -7.15 -14.98
N GLN A 92 2.69 -8.01 -15.91
CA GLN A 92 3.91 -8.80 -15.78
C GLN A 92 5.14 -7.90 -15.63
N GLU A 93 5.24 -6.80 -16.39
CA GLU A 93 6.31 -5.80 -16.22
C GLU A 93 6.35 -5.22 -14.80
N VAL A 94 5.18 -4.95 -14.19
CA VAL A 94 5.12 -4.47 -12.80
C VAL A 94 5.59 -5.54 -11.82
N ILE A 95 5.20 -6.81 -12.02
CA ILE A 95 5.63 -7.94 -11.19
C ILE A 95 7.16 -8.08 -11.23
N ASP A 96 7.73 -8.06 -12.44
CA ASP A 96 9.15 -8.19 -12.66
C ASP A 96 9.92 -7.00 -12.05
N ALA A 97 9.40 -5.78 -12.22
CA ALA A 97 9.99 -4.58 -11.63
C ALA A 97 9.92 -4.60 -10.09
N ASN A 98 8.86 -5.15 -9.51
CA ASN A 98 8.73 -5.32 -8.07
C ASN A 98 9.78 -6.31 -7.53
N ALA A 99 9.96 -7.45 -8.21
CA ALA A 99 10.95 -8.45 -7.84
C ALA A 99 12.40 -7.96 -7.99
N ALA A 100 12.66 -7.05 -8.94
CA ALA A 100 13.98 -6.50 -9.21
C ALA A 100 14.27 -5.15 -8.51
N ALA A 101 13.31 -4.60 -7.76
CA ALA A 101 13.47 -3.29 -7.12
C ALA A 101 14.60 -3.29 -6.08
N ASP A 102 15.33 -2.18 -5.98
CA ASP A 102 16.36 -1.99 -4.95
C ASP A 102 15.77 -1.91 -3.54
N ASP A 103 14.54 -1.40 -3.44
CA ASP A 103 13.80 -1.28 -2.18
C ASP A 103 12.29 -1.30 -2.43
N LEU A 104 11.56 -1.94 -1.52
CA LEU A 104 10.11 -2.01 -1.50
C LEU A 104 9.59 -1.39 -0.20
N ALA A 105 8.74 -0.38 -0.34
CA ALA A 105 8.07 0.23 0.80
C ALA A 105 6.56 0.01 0.73
N PRO A 106 5.86 -0.08 1.88
CA PRO A 106 4.42 0.16 1.88
C PRO A 106 4.17 1.60 1.42
N MET A 107 2.93 1.89 1.00
CA MET A 107 2.49 3.27 0.89
C MET A 107 2.82 4.00 2.20
N TRP A 108 3.24 5.26 2.14
CA TRP A 108 3.54 6.07 3.32
C TRP A 108 2.46 6.04 4.41
N ASN A 109 1.17 5.98 4.03
CA ASN A 109 0.03 5.86 4.94
C ASN A 109 -0.31 4.44 5.38
N GLY A 110 0.47 3.45 4.95
CA GLY A 110 0.44 2.06 5.40
C GLY A 110 1.63 1.69 6.28
N ARG A 111 2.50 2.65 6.62
CA ARG A 111 3.53 2.48 7.64
C ARG A 111 2.90 2.51 9.03
N VAL A 112 3.47 1.75 9.97
CA VAL A 112 2.98 1.60 11.34
C VAL A 112 4.09 1.72 12.38
N GLY A 113 3.71 1.84 13.66
CA GLY A 113 4.65 1.97 14.77
C GLY A 113 5.45 3.26 14.64
N ALA A 114 6.77 3.22 14.83
CA ALA A 114 7.60 4.43 14.78
C ALA A 114 7.55 5.21 13.45
N ASN A 115 7.06 4.59 12.37
CA ASN A 115 6.94 5.20 11.06
C ASN A 115 5.49 5.53 10.67
N GLU A 116 4.54 5.39 11.59
CA GLU A 116 3.14 5.71 11.36
C GLU A 116 2.96 7.22 11.14
N LEU A 117 2.17 7.60 10.14
CA LEU A 117 1.84 9.00 9.91
C LEU A 117 0.91 9.50 11.01
N PRO A 118 1.13 10.71 11.55
CA PRO A 118 0.16 11.33 12.43
C PRO A 118 -1.22 11.45 11.79
N PRO A 119 -2.30 11.39 12.59
CA PRO A 119 -3.65 11.68 12.12
C PRO A 119 -3.70 12.99 11.32
N ASP A 120 -4.50 13.01 10.25
CA ASP A 120 -4.72 14.13 9.34
C ASP A 120 -3.51 14.68 8.56
N PHE A 121 -2.27 14.26 8.86
CA PHE A 121 -1.07 14.74 8.18
C PHE A 121 -1.12 14.48 6.66
N ARG A 122 -1.64 13.31 6.26
CA ARG A 122 -1.85 12.95 4.86
C ARG A 122 -2.80 13.92 4.15
N ASN A 123 -3.93 14.21 4.78
CA ASN A 123 -4.96 15.11 4.23
C ASN A 123 -4.40 16.53 4.10
N PHE A 124 -3.65 16.98 5.11
CA PHE A 124 -2.95 18.26 5.08
C PHE A 124 -1.92 18.33 3.95
N THR A 125 -1.15 17.25 3.74
CA THR A 125 -0.19 17.17 2.63
C THR A 125 -0.87 17.25 1.27
N TYR A 126 -1.99 16.55 1.06
CA TYR A 126 -2.73 16.66 -0.20
C TYR A 126 -3.31 18.05 -0.43
N LYS A 127 -3.87 18.68 0.61
CA LYS A 127 -4.38 20.04 0.52
C LYS A 127 -3.29 21.02 0.09
N THR A 128 -2.13 20.98 0.75
CA THR A 128 -1.03 21.90 0.44
C THR A 128 -0.43 21.65 -0.94
N LEU A 129 -0.33 20.38 -1.38
CA LEU A 129 0.06 20.06 -2.76
C LEU A 129 -0.91 20.64 -3.79
N ILE A 130 -2.23 20.56 -3.55
CA ILE A 130 -3.24 21.16 -4.43
C ILE A 130 -3.05 22.69 -4.50
N GLU A 131 -2.79 23.35 -3.37
CA GLU A 131 -2.54 24.80 -3.32
C GLU A 131 -1.29 25.20 -4.14
N VAL A 132 -0.21 24.41 -4.06
CA VAL A 132 0.99 24.59 -4.90
C VAL A 132 0.67 24.43 -6.39
N LEU A 133 -0.04 23.35 -6.76
CA LEU A 133 -0.41 23.10 -8.15
C LEU A 133 -1.34 24.18 -8.72
N GLN A 134 -2.14 24.81 -7.88
CA GLN A 134 -3.00 25.94 -8.24
C GLN A 134 -2.27 27.29 -8.23
N GLY A 135 -1.02 27.34 -7.78
CA GLY A 135 -0.23 28.57 -7.65
C GLY A 135 -0.71 29.50 -6.52
N THR A 136 -1.52 29.01 -5.58
CA THR A 136 -2.03 29.79 -4.44
C THR A 136 -1.09 29.74 -3.22
N ARG A 137 -0.08 28.87 -3.27
CA ARG A 137 1.01 28.75 -2.30
C ARG A 137 2.32 28.41 -3.03
N ASP A 138 3.45 28.92 -2.54
CA ASP A 138 4.77 28.54 -3.05
C ASP A 138 5.31 27.25 -2.39
N ILE A 139 6.33 26.67 -3.02
CA ILE A 139 6.92 25.39 -2.57
C ILE A 139 7.62 25.54 -1.22
N ASP A 140 8.37 26.61 -1.00
CA ASP A 140 9.18 26.78 0.22
C ASP A 140 8.28 26.91 1.45
N SER A 141 7.25 27.76 1.37
CA SER A 141 6.20 27.90 2.38
C SER A 141 5.44 26.59 2.64
N THR A 142 5.22 25.79 1.60
CA THR A 142 4.62 24.46 1.75
C THR A 142 5.51 23.52 2.55
N CYS A 143 6.80 23.48 2.23
CA CYS A 143 7.77 22.66 2.96
C CYS A 143 7.86 23.07 4.43
N ASP A 144 7.90 24.38 4.72
CA ASP A 144 7.95 24.89 6.10
C ASP A 144 6.70 24.49 6.91
N GLU A 145 5.51 24.65 6.32
CA GLU A 145 4.26 24.31 6.99
C GLU A 145 4.07 22.80 7.17
N LEU A 146 4.52 21.98 6.21
CA LEU A 146 4.55 20.52 6.35
C LEU A 146 5.47 20.10 7.49
N ASN A 147 6.69 20.65 7.56
CA ASN A 147 7.63 20.36 8.64
C ASN A 147 7.06 20.75 10.00
N LYS A 148 6.48 21.95 10.11
CA LYS A 148 5.84 22.42 11.34
C LYS A 148 4.68 21.52 11.76
N THR A 149 3.79 21.17 10.83
CA THR A 149 2.63 20.32 11.09
C THR A 149 3.08 18.94 11.55
N TRP A 150 4.08 18.35 10.88
CA TRP A 150 4.67 17.08 11.28
C TRP A 150 5.16 17.12 12.74
N GLN A 151 5.97 18.11 13.08
CA GLN A 151 6.53 18.24 14.44
C GLN A 151 5.44 18.38 15.50
N VAL A 152 4.44 19.24 15.27
CA VAL A 152 3.33 19.44 16.19
C VAL A 152 2.50 18.16 16.33
N SER A 153 2.13 17.54 15.21
CA SER A 153 1.30 16.34 15.23
C SER A 153 2.02 15.17 15.92
N MET A 154 3.33 15.00 15.71
CA MET A 154 4.14 13.97 16.39
C MET A 154 4.29 14.21 17.90
N GLN A 155 4.25 15.46 18.38
CA GLN A 155 4.21 15.72 19.82
C GLN A 155 2.89 15.23 20.44
N SER A 156 1.79 15.39 19.71
CA SER A 156 0.44 14.93 20.10
C SER A 156 0.10 13.49 19.77
N PHE A 157 1.00 12.76 19.11
CA PHE A 157 0.73 11.42 18.62
C PHE A 157 1.90 10.49 18.95
N ASN A 158 1.67 9.57 19.89
CA ASN A 158 2.58 8.46 20.13
C ASN A 158 2.05 7.20 19.41
N PRO A 159 2.61 6.81 18.25
CA PRO A 159 2.11 5.64 17.51
C PRO A 159 2.42 4.29 18.18
N ILE A 160 3.24 4.27 19.23
CA ILE A 160 3.59 3.04 19.95
C ILE A 160 2.63 2.80 21.12
N THR A 161 2.19 3.86 21.79
CA THR A 161 1.33 3.76 22.98
C THR A 161 -0.12 4.21 22.73
N GLY A 162 -0.39 4.91 21.63
CA GLY A 162 -1.69 5.49 21.33
C GLY A 162 -2.08 6.69 22.21
N VAL A 163 -1.17 7.18 23.06
CA VAL A 163 -1.42 8.27 24.01
C VAL A 163 -0.86 9.58 23.42
N GLY A 164 -1.71 10.59 23.26
CA GLY A 164 -1.29 11.95 22.93
C GLY A 164 -0.88 12.77 24.15
N ILE A 165 -0.49 14.04 23.98
CA ILE A 165 -0.35 14.95 25.12
C ILE A 165 -1.73 15.14 25.77
N GLU A 166 -1.81 15.02 27.10
CA GLU A 166 -3.00 15.42 27.88
C GLU A 166 -3.32 16.91 27.71
#